data_AF-A0A831TXH8-F1
#
_entry.id   AF-A0A831TXH8-F1
#
_cell.length_a   1.000
_cell.length_b   1.000
_cell.length_c   1.000
_cell.angle_alpha   90.00
_cell.angle_beta   90.00
_cell.angle_gamma   90.00
#
_symmetry.space_group_name_H-M   'P 1'
#
loop_
_entity.id
_entity.type
_entity.pdbx_description
1 polymer ?
#
loop_
_entity_poly.entity_id
_entity_poly.type
_entity_poly.pdbx_seq_one_letter_code
_entity_poly.pdbx_strand_id
1 'polypeptide(L)'
;MSRRCSTAGGRESVRRIAPPPRRAGTAGRPPAAGQAGYSLVELMVSTGIMMVVTGAIFALVNPAQGTSRVQPEFADVQQRMRVGVDTLAKDLLMAGAGPYQGATTGSLTQFFAPVVPRRLGRTNPDPPTMYRSDSISLVYVPNTASQTTIRDPMPNKSAELKVNAQPNCPQGDPLCGFKEGMSLMIFDPSGNWDSFVVTNVQESALHIQHRGQQFQTTYQPGAVVVEANWRNYYWDSTQLQLRYYDGIVMDVPVLDNVVGLRFTYFGDPNPPTSPKPPIGTENCLFDASGNPKLAVLPRTSGSLVELDPAILVDGLPQWCGAGTNQFDPDLYRIRKVRVTLRTQAGDPSLRGSDTRFFARPGVGSGSVGGFVPDYELQFEVTPRNLNLVR
;
A
#
# COMPACT_ATOMS: atom_id res chain seq x y z
N MET A 1 22.91 -39.86 3.81
CA MET A 1 22.32 -40.42 2.57
C MET A 1 22.81 -39.59 1.39
N SER A 2 23.90 -40.04 0.77
CA SER A 2 24.58 -39.38 -0.35
C SER A 2 24.42 -40.30 -1.56
N ARG A 3 23.72 -39.83 -2.60
CA ARG A 3 23.61 -40.57 -3.88
C ARG A 3 24.57 -39.97 -4.89
N ARG A 4 25.66 -40.69 -5.09
CA ARG A 4 26.57 -40.60 -6.22
C ARG A 4 25.78 -40.89 -7.51
N CYS A 5 25.95 -40.06 -8.52
CA CYS A 5 25.68 -40.44 -9.90
C CYS A 5 27.03 -40.55 -10.61
N SER A 6 27.33 -41.76 -11.07
CA SER A 6 28.51 -42.16 -11.86
C SER A 6 28.04 -42.54 -13.25
N THR A 7 28.99 -42.71 -14.18
CA THR A 7 28.89 -43.17 -15.59
C THR A 7 28.80 -42.01 -16.61
N ALA A 8 29.53 -41.99 -17.73
CA ALA A 8 30.55 -42.88 -18.26
C ALA A 8 31.45 -42.08 -19.22
N GLY A 9 32.75 -42.33 -19.17
CA GLY A 9 33.72 -41.77 -20.11
C GLY A 9 33.69 -42.51 -21.44
N GLY A 10 33.38 -41.80 -22.52
CA GLY A 10 33.60 -42.24 -23.89
C GLY A 10 35.01 -41.86 -24.34
N ARG A 11 35.92 -42.84 -24.37
CA ARG A 11 37.22 -42.74 -25.06
C ARG A 11 36.99 -42.86 -26.56
N GLU A 12 37.17 -41.78 -27.31
CA GLU A 12 37.29 -41.87 -28.76
C GLU A 12 38.67 -42.42 -29.15
N SER A 13 38.64 -43.59 -29.78
CA SER A 13 39.79 -44.30 -30.31
C SER A 13 40.38 -43.57 -31.52
N VAL A 14 41.60 -43.05 -31.37
CA VAL A 14 42.41 -42.53 -32.47
C VAL A 14 42.81 -43.71 -33.38
N ARG A 15 42.12 -43.87 -34.52
CA ARG A 15 42.52 -44.80 -35.59
C ARG A 15 43.76 -44.24 -36.29
N ARG A 16 44.91 -44.90 -36.11
CA ARG A 16 46.11 -44.73 -36.94
C ARG A 16 45.80 -45.24 -38.35
N ILE A 17 45.84 -44.34 -39.32
CA ILE A 17 45.73 -44.65 -40.75
C ILE A 17 47.16 -44.81 -41.29
N ALA A 18 47.43 -45.96 -41.92
CA ALA A 18 48.70 -46.28 -42.57
C ALA A 18 48.90 -45.44 -43.86
N PRO A 19 50.15 -45.09 -44.22
CA PRO A 19 50.42 -44.30 -45.42
C PRO A 19 50.30 -45.16 -46.69
N PRO A 20 49.72 -44.64 -47.79
CA PRO A 20 49.66 -45.34 -49.08
C PRO A 20 51.02 -45.26 -49.82
N PRO A 21 51.32 -46.22 -50.72
CA PRO A 21 52.59 -46.25 -51.44
C PRO A 21 52.70 -45.15 -52.50
N ARG A 22 53.90 -44.58 -52.58
CA ARG A 22 54.36 -43.58 -53.56
C ARG A 22 54.20 -44.11 -54.99
N ARG A 23 53.34 -43.47 -55.79
CA ARG A 23 53.46 -43.48 -57.26
C ARG A 23 54.29 -42.28 -57.70
N ALA A 24 55.46 -42.58 -58.27
CA ALA A 24 56.25 -41.64 -59.06
C ALA A 24 55.47 -41.31 -60.34
N GLY A 25 55.01 -40.07 -60.43
CA GLY A 25 54.35 -39.50 -61.60
C GLY A 25 54.90 -38.09 -61.83
N THR A 26 55.94 -38.02 -62.65
CA THR A 26 56.33 -36.92 -63.53
C THR A 26 55.82 -35.51 -63.23
N ALA A 27 56.77 -34.67 -62.82
CA ALA A 27 56.87 -33.23 -62.95
C ALA A 27 55.75 -32.53 -63.76
N GLY A 28 54.94 -31.76 -63.04
CA GLY A 28 54.17 -30.63 -63.55
C GLY A 28 54.07 -29.58 -62.46
N ARG A 29 54.93 -28.57 -62.52
CA ARG A 29 54.88 -27.39 -61.64
C ARG A 29 53.49 -26.75 -61.82
N PRO A 30 52.62 -26.69 -60.79
CA PRO A 30 51.37 -25.96 -60.95
C PRO A 30 51.76 -24.50 -61.26
N PRO A 31 51.16 -23.88 -62.30
CA PRO A 31 51.38 -22.47 -62.54
C PRO A 31 51.01 -21.72 -61.26
N ALA A 32 51.81 -20.71 -60.91
CA ALA A 32 51.41 -19.74 -59.91
C ALA A 32 50.00 -19.31 -60.28
N ALA A 33 49.01 -19.68 -59.46
CA ALA A 33 47.65 -19.22 -59.63
C ALA A 33 47.74 -17.71 -59.52
N GLY A 34 47.74 -17.04 -60.67
CA GLY A 34 47.69 -15.60 -60.75
C GLY A 34 46.49 -15.20 -59.91
N GLN A 35 46.71 -14.34 -58.93
CA GLN A 35 45.62 -13.66 -58.24
C GLN A 35 44.86 -12.92 -59.35
N ALA A 36 43.74 -13.50 -59.80
CA ALA A 36 42.85 -12.84 -60.72
C ALA A 36 42.33 -11.61 -60.00
N GLY A 37 42.71 -10.42 -60.47
CA GLY A 37 42.11 -9.18 -60.00
C GLY A 37 40.61 -9.22 -60.24
N TYR A 38 39.83 -8.70 -59.29
CA TYR A 38 38.38 -8.65 -59.40
C TYR A 38 37.95 -7.80 -60.60
N SER A 39 36.94 -8.26 -61.34
CA SER A 39 36.37 -7.43 -62.40
C SER A 39 35.56 -6.28 -61.79
N LEU A 40 35.52 -5.14 -62.50
CA LEU A 40 34.78 -3.95 -62.05
C LEU A 40 33.28 -4.25 -61.86
N VAL A 41 32.73 -5.15 -62.67
CA VAL A 41 31.34 -5.64 -62.56
C VAL A 41 31.13 -6.44 -61.27
N GLU A 42 32.09 -7.29 -60.91
CA GLU A 42 32.03 -8.13 -59.71
C GLU A 42 32.10 -7.28 -58.42
N LEU A 43 32.90 -6.21 -58.43
CA LEU A 43 32.90 -5.22 -57.35
C LEU A 43 31.58 -4.44 -57.25
N MET A 44 30.96 -4.07 -58.38
CA MET A 44 29.65 -3.40 -58.39
C MET A 44 28.52 -4.31 -57.88
N VAL A 45 28.52 -5.58 -58.29
CA VAL A 45 27.53 -6.56 -57.81
C VAL A 45 27.72 -6.82 -56.31
N SER A 46 28.96 -7.01 -55.87
CA SER A 46 29.28 -7.26 -54.45
C SER A 46 28.89 -6.07 -53.56
N THR A 47 29.19 -4.84 -53.98
CA THR A 47 28.80 -3.62 -53.23
C THR A 47 27.29 -3.42 -53.22
N GLY A 48 26.59 -3.71 -54.33
CA GLY A 48 25.13 -3.66 -54.39
C GLY A 48 24.48 -4.66 -53.43
N ILE A 49 24.96 -5.91 -53.40
CA ILE A 49 24.47 -6.93 -52.45
C ILE A 49 24.76 -6.49 -51.00
N MET A 50 25.96 -5.98 -50.72
CA MET A 50 26.31 -5.51 -49.38
C MET A 50 25.41 -4.37 -48.90
N MET A 51 25.06 -3.42 -49.78
CA MET A 51 24.10 -2.35 -49.44
C MET A 51 22.71 -2.90 -49.14
N VAL A 52 22.20 -3.83 -49.97
CA VAL A 52 20.87 -4.43 -49.76
C VAL A 52 20.82 -5.20 -48.45
N VAL A 53 21.84 -6.03 -48.17
CA VAL A 53 21.93 -6.81 -46.92
C VAL A 53 22.03 -5.88 -45.71
N THR A 54 22.88 -4.84 -45.78
CA THR A 54 23.04 -3.88 -44.69
C THR A 54 21.76 -3.09 -44.44
N GLY A 55 21.07 -2.65 -45.50
CA GLY A 55 19.77 -1.98 -45.40
C GLY A 55 18.70 -2.87 -44.77
N ALA A 56 18.64 -4.16 -45.14
CA ALA A 56 17.74 -5.12 -44.54
C ALA A 56 18.05 -5.35 -43.04
N ILE A 57 19.33 -5.44 -42.66
CA ILE A 57 19.74 -5.54 -41.26
C ILE A 57 19.31 -4.30 -40.48
N PHE A 58 19.56 -3.08 -41.00
CA PHE A 58 19.13 -1.85 -40.31
C PHE A 58 17.61 -1.74 -40.17
N ALA A 59 16.85 -2.22 -41.16
CA ALA A 59 15.39 -2.29 -41.07
C ALA A 59 14.90 -3.21 -39.94
N LEU A 60 15.67 -4.23 -39.56
CA LEU A 60 15.40 -5.12 -38.43
C LEU A 60 15.94 -4.60 -37.09
N VAL A 61 17.13 -3.98 -37.09
CA VAL A 61 17.80 -3.49 -35.86
C VAL A 61 17.10 -2.25 -35.28
N ASN A 62 16.58 -1.35 -36.13
CA ASN A 62 15.99 -0.10 -35.66
C ASN A 62 14.71 -0.32 -34.81
N PRO A 63 13.75 -1.19 -35.20
CA PRO A 63 12.63 -1.58 -34.33
C PRO A 63 13.08 -2.25 -33.03
N ALA A 64 14.12 -3.09 -33.08
CA ALA A 64 14.61 -3.82 -31.91
C ALA A 64 15.14 -2.88 -30.80
N GLN A 65 15.75 -1.75 -31.18
CA GLN A 65 16.22 -0.74 -30.22
C GLN A 65 15.06 -0.03 -29.50
N GLY A 66 13.97 0.29 -30.21
CA GLY A 66 12.77 0.89 -29.63
C GLY A 66 12.08 -0.06 -28.65
N THR A 67 11.91 -1.32 -29.04
CA THR A 67 11.35 -2.37 -28.17
C THR A 67 12.18 -2.59 -26.90
N SER A 68 13.51 -2.53 -27.00
CA SER A 68 14.41 -2.71 -25.85
C SER A 68 14.34 -1.59 -24.81
N ARG A 69 13.86 -0.40 -25.18
CA ARG A 69 13.65 0.72 -24.24
C ARG A 69 12.26 0.68 -23.60
N VAL A 70 11.27 0.28 -24.38
CA VAL A 70 9.86 0.28 -23.98
C VAL A 70 9.51 -0.94 -23.10
N GLN A 71 10.05 -2.12 -23.41
CA GLN A 71 9.73 -3.34 -22.66
C GLN A 71 10.11 -3.28 -21.16
N PRO A 72 11.33 -2.82 -20.78
CA PRO A 72 11.67 -2.68 -19.36
C PRO A 72 10.75 -1.70 -18.63
N GLU A 73 10.37 -0.61 -19.28
CA GLU A 73 9.50 0.42 -18.69
C GLU A 73 8.08 -0.11 -18.44
N PHE A 74 7.51 -0.91 -19.35
CA PHE A 74 6.25 -1.61 -19.09
C PHE A 74 6.34 -2.53 -17.87
N ALA A 75 7.43 -3.30 -17.76
CA ALA A 75 7.64 -4.20 -16.63
C ALA A 75 7.77 -3.43 -15.31
N ASP A 76 8.48 -2.30 -15.33
CA ASP A 76 8.65 -1.43 -14.17
C ASP A 76 7.31 -0.82 -13.71
N VAL A 77 6.51 -0.26 -14.64
CA VAL A 77 5.17 0.26 -14.32
C VAL A 77 4.30 -0.84 -13.68
N GLN A 78 4.28 -2.04 -14.25
CA GLN A 78 3.51 -3.16 -13.69
C GLN A 78 4.02 -3.60 -12.32
N GLN A 79 5.34 -3.64 -12.11
CA GLN A 79 5.93 -4.00 -10.82
C GLN A 79 5.59 -2.96 -9.75
N ARG A 80 5.71 -1.66 -10.06
CA ARG A 80 5.31 -0.58 -9.16
C ARG A 80 3.82 -0.67 -8.81
N MET A 81 2.96 -0.91 -9.79
CA MET A 81 1.54 -1.13 -9.52
C MET A 81 1.30 -2.30 -8.56
N ARG A 82 1.99 -3.42 -8.73
CA ARG A 82 1.89 -4.56 -7.81
C ARG A 82 2.27 -4.17 -6.39
N VAL A 83 3.40 -3.49 -6.21
CA VAL A 83 3.84 -3.01 -4.88
C VAL A 83 2.78 -2.10 -4.26
N GLY A 84 2.17 -1.22 -5.05
CA GLY A 84 1.11 -0.33 -4.60
C GLY A 84 -0.14 -1.05 -4.13
N VAL A 85 -0.61 -2.01 -4.92
CA VAL A 85 -1.76 -2.86 -4.57
C VAL A 85 -1.47 -3.65 -3.31
N ASP A 86 -0.34 -4.36 -3.25
CA ASP A 86 0.00 -5.21 -2.11
C ASP A 86 0.12 -4.41 -0.81
N THR A 87 0.72 -3.21 -0.88
CA THR A 87 0.88 -2.33 0.27
C THR A 87 -0.48 -1.81 0.77
N LEU A 88 -1.26 -1.19 -0.12
CA LEU A 88 -2.55 -0.61 0.24
C LEU A 88 -3.56 -1.68 0.67
N ALA A 89 -3.64 -2.79 -0.07
CA ALA A 89 -4.59 -3.87 0.23
C ALA A 89 -4.29 -4.54 1.57
N LYS A 90 -3.01 -4.77 1.90
CA LYS A 90 -2.61 -5.38 3.17
C LYS A 90 -3.07 -4.54 4.36
N ASP A 91 -2.77 -3.25 4.37
CA ASP A 91 -3.14 -2.38 5.49
C ASP A 91 -4.66 -2.11 5.52
N LEU A 92 -5.31 -1.99 4.35
CA LEU A 92 -6.78 -1.92 4.28
C LEU A 92 -7.44 -3.17 4.85
N LEU A 93 -6.95 -4.37 4.56
CA LEU A 93 -7.51 -5.61 5.12
C LEU A 93 -7.45 -5.66 6.65
N MET A 94 -6.42 -5.07 7.24
CA MET A 94 -6.23 -5.00 8.69
C MET A 94 -7.03 -3.88 9.34
N ALA A 95 -7.45 -2.86 8.58
CA ALA A 95 -8.19 -1.71 9.10
C ALA A 95 -9.34 -2.13 10.02
N GLY A 96 -9.43 -1.48 11.17
CA GLY A 96 -10.43 -1.76 12.20
C GLY A 96 -10.20 -3.01 13.04
N ALA A 97 -9.10 -3.77 12.85
CA ALA A 97 -8.78 -4.84 13.79
C ALA A 97 -8.62 -4.24 15.20
N GLY A 98 -9.33 -4.78 16.18
CA GLY A 98 -9.30 -4.26 17.53
C GLY A 98 -8.68 -5.25 18.51
N PRO A 99 -8.86 -5.03 19.82
CA PRO A 99 -8.31 -5.88 20.85
C PRO A 99 -8.86 -7.30 20.73
N TYR A 100 -8.00 -8.26 21.05
CA TYR A 100 -8.32 -9.69 21.01
C TYR A 100 -7.88 -10.41 22.29
N GLN A 101 -7.40 -9.66 23.27
CA GLN A 101 -7.07 -10.12 24.61
C GLN A 101 -7.76 -9.22 25.65
N GLY A 102 -8.02 -9.76 26.83
CA GLY A 102 -8.66 -9.04 27.93
C GLY A 102 -10.19 -9.10 27.89
N ALA A 103 -10.82 -8.24 28.71
CA ALA A 103 -12.28 -8.22 28.91
C ALA A 103 -13.06 -7.60 27.74
N THR A 104 -12.40 -6.77 26.94
CA THR A 104 -13.00 -6.07 25.81
C THR A 104 -12.29 -6.51 24.54
N THR A 105 -12.99 -7.25 23.68
CA THR A 105 -12.46 -7.74 22.41
C THR A 105 -13.42 -7.43 21.29
N GLY A 106 -12.92 -7.18 20.08
CA GLY A 106 -13.78 -6.93 18.93
C GLY A 106 -13.15 -6.00 17.92
N SER A 107 -13.97 -5.54 16.97
CA SER A 107 -13.55 -4.55 15.98
C SER A 107 -13.50 -3.15 16.60
N LEU A 108 -12.55 -2.32 16.14
CA LEU A 108 -12.50 -0.91 16.51
C LEU A 108 -13.76 -0.14 16.11
N THR A 109 -14.52 -0.62 15.10
CA THR A 109 -15.81 -0.01 14.71
C THR A 109 -16.86 -0.04 15.82
N GLN A 110 -16.67 -0.86 16.86
CA GLN A 110 -17.53 -0.86 18.05
C GLN A 110 -17.27 0.34 18.96
N PHE A 111 -16.17 1.09 18.74
CA PHE A 111 -15.74 2.21 19.59
C PHE A 111 -15.59 3.51 18.80
N PHE A 112 -14.97 3.47 17.62
CA PHE A 112 -14.79 4.66 16.76
C PHE A 112 -14.61 4.26 15.29
N ALA A 113 -14.65 5.24 14.37
CA ALA A 113 -14.43 4.98 12.95
C ALA A 113 -12.92 4.78 12.65
N PRO A 114 -12.48 3.57 12.24
CA PRO A 114 -11.06 3.28 12.03
C PRO A 114 -10.56 3.65 10.64
N VAL A 115 -11.45 4.15 9.76
CA VAL A 115 -11.14 4.60 8.40
C VAL A 115 -11.63 6.03 8.25
N VAL A 116 -10.71 6.95 7.93
CA VAL A 116 -11.02 8.38 7.82
C VAL A 116 -10.46 8.94 6.50
N PRO A 117 -11.27 9.62 5.67
CA PRO A 117 -10.88 10.09 4.33
C PRO A 117 -10.08 11.41 4.37
N ARG A 118 -9.05 11.47 5.21
CA ARG A 118 -8.14 12.61 5.36
C ARG A 118 -6.86 12.15 6.05
N ARG A 119 -5.81 12.96 6.07
CA ARG A 119 -4.56 12.71 6.80
C ARG A 119 -4.73 12.99 8.29
N LEU A 120 -4.49 11.98 9.12
CA LEU A 120 -4.42 12.10 10.58
C LEU A 120 -2.95 12.11 11.06
N GLY A 121 -2.76 12.49 12.32
CA GLY A 121 -1.47 12.41 13.01
C GLY A 121 -0.96 13.75 13.53
N ARG A 122 0.29 13.75 13.97
CA ARG A 122 0.91 14.90 14.67
C ARG A 122 1.41 16.00 13.74
N THR A 123 1.86 15.63 12.55
CA THR A 123 2.50 16.54 11.59
C THR A 123 1.55 16.82 10.44
N ASN A 124 1.23 18.10 10.25
CA ASN A 124 0.33 18.61 9.21
C ASN A 124 -0.97 17.78 9.06
N PRO A 125 -1.74 17.55 10.15
CA PRO A 125 -3.02 16.87 10.03
C PRO A 125 -4.00 17.71 9.21
N ASP A 126 -4.83 17.05 8.41
CA ASP A 126 -5.92 17.71 7.73
C ASP A 126 -7.00 18.14 8.75
N PRO A 127 -7.70 19.26 8.53
CA PRO A 127 -8.79 19.71 9.40
C PRO A 127 -9.87 18.62 9.58
N PRO A 128 -10.53 18.53 10.75
CA PRO A 128 -11.53 17.50 11.03
C PRO A 128 -12.69 17.41 10.03
N THR A 129 -13.06 18.55 9.43
CA THR A 129 -14.17 18.68 8.49
C THR A 129 -13.75 18.50 7.02
N MET A 130 -12.48 18.16 6.76
CA MET A 130 -11.96 18.03 5.41
C MET A 130 -12.13 16.60 4.89
N TYR A 131 -12.68 16.48 3.68
CA TYR A 131 -12.65 15.27 2.89
C TYR A 131 -11.56 15.36 1.83
N ARG A 132 -10.79 14.28 1.67
CA ARG A 132 -9.82 14.11 0.60
C ARG A 132 -10.08 12.79 -0.12
N SER A 133 -10.35 12.88 -1.41
CA SER A 133 -10.49 11.70 -2.27
C SER A 133 -9.16 10.99 -2.51
N ASP A 134 -8.03 11.66 -2.29
CA ASP A 134 -6.67 11.19 -2.55
C ASP A 134 -5.88 10.89 -1.26
N SER A 135 -6.55 10.82 -0.11
CA SER A 135 -5.96 10.54 1.20
C SER A 135 -6.85 9.61 2.03
N ILE A 136 -6.23 8.74 2.81
CA ILE A 136 -6.92 7.81 3.71
C ILE A 136 -6.07 7.57 4.96
N SER A 137 -6.70 7.61 6.12
CA SER A 137 -6.12 7.19 7.40
C SER A 137 -6.81 5.94 7.89
N LEU A 138 -6.00 4.95 8.25
CA LEU A 138 -6.43 3.67 8.78
C LEU A 138 -5.80 3.47 10.15
N VAL A 139 -6.53 2.80 11.03
CA VAL A 139 -5.98 2.33 12.29
C VAL A 139 -6.43 0.91 12.59
N TYR A 140 -5.52 0.16 13.19
CA TYR A 140 -5.76 -1.20 13.65
C TYR A 140 -4.80 -1.56 14.79
N VAL A 141 -5.23 -2.50 15.62
CA VAL A 141 -4.41 -3.16 16.62
C VAL A 141 -3.58 -4.23 15.90
N PRO A 142 -2.24 -4.15 15.90
CA PRO A 142 -1.39 -5.18 15.31
C PRO A 142 -1.44 -6.47 16.13
N ASN A 143 -0.80 -7.54 15.65
CA ASN A 143 -0.58 -8.72 16.47
C ASN A 143 0.44 -8.39 17.58
N THR A 144 -0.08 -8.04 18.75
CA THR A 144 0.65 -7.54 19.92
C THR A 144 0.09 -8.10 21.23
N ALA A 145 0.98 -8.34 22.19
CA ALA A 145 0.59 -8.66 23.57
C ALA A 145 0.31 -7.39 24.41
N SER A 146 0.70 -6.21 23.91
CA SER A 146 0.56 -4.92 24.58
C SER A 146 -0.89 -4.41 24.53
N GLN A 147 -1.75 -5.04 25.32
CA GLN A 147 -3.17 -4.72 25.47
C GLN A 147 -3.51 -4.70 26.95
N THR A 148 -4.20 -3.70 27.46
CA THR A 148 -4.63 -3.66 28.87
C THR A 148 -5.87 -2.81 29.06
N THR A 149 -6.32 -2.66 30.30
CA THR A 149 -7.42 -1.78 30.69
C THR A 149 -7.03 -0.85 31.82
N ILE A 150 -7.67 0.31 31.86
CA ILE A 150 -7.55 1.26 32.97
C ILE A 150 -8.10 0.59 34.25
N ARG A 151 -7.30 0.66 35.31
CA ARG A 151 -7.63 0.14 36.65
C ARG A 151 -8.28 1.21 37.51
N ASP A 152 -7.67 2.39 37.55
CA ASP A 152 -8.08 3.49 38.41
C ASP A 152 -8.54 4.68 37.54
N PRO A 153 -9.58 5.43 37.94
CA PRO A 153 -10.07 6.56 37.16
C PRO A 153 -9.00 7.64 36.99
N MET A 154 -8.90 8.20 35.78
CA MET A 154 -7.97 9.30 35.52
C MET A 154 -8.44 10.58 36.24
N PRO A 155 -7.62 11.18 37.13
CA PRO A 155 -8.00 12.41 37.84
C PRO A 155 -8.00 13.64 36.93
N ASN A 156 -7.21 13.63 35.85
CA ASN A 156 -7.18 14.68 34.82
C ASN A 156 -6.69 14.09 33.48
N LYS A 157 -6.84 14.84 32.38
CA LYS A 157 -6.55 14.43 30.99
C LYS A 157 -5.07 14.16 30.69
N SER A 158 -4.17 14.57 31.59
CA SER A 158 -2.71 14.39 31.46
C SER A 158 -2.16 13.47 32.55
N ALA A 159 -3.03 12.81 33.31
CA ALA A 159 -2.63 11.95 34.40
C ALA A 159 -2.03 10.66 33.86
N GLU A 160 -1.02 10.15 34.57
CA GLU A 160 -0.46 8.84 34.29
C GLU A 160 -1.57 7.76 34.33
N LEU A 161 -1.51 6.83 33.36
CA LEU A 161 -2.48 5.76 33.24
C LEU A 161 -2.14 4.65 34.23
N LYS A 162 -3.05 4.41 35.17
CA LYS A 162 -2.96 3.26 36.07
C LYS A 162 -3.72 2.10 35.45
N VAL A 163 -3.01 1.04 35.06
CA VAL A 163 -3.55 -0.06 34.27
C VAL A 163 -3.57 -1.37 35.04
N ASN A 164 -4.33 -2.34 34.53
CA ASN A 164 -4.34 -3.70 35.05
C ASN A 164 -3.14 -4.49 34.52
N ALA A 165 -2.67 -5.45 35.31
CA ALA A 165 -1.78 -6.49 34.79
C ALA A 165 -2.59 -7.41 33.87
N GLN A 166 -1.97 -7.90 32.79
CA GLN A 166 -2.62 -8.87 31.93
C GLN A 166 -2.32 -10.31 32.34
N PRO A 167 -3.28 -11.24 32.19
CA PRO A 167 -3.00 -12.65 32.35
C PRO A 167 -2.07 -13.13 31.23
N ASN A 168 -1.23 -14.12 31.54
CA ASN A 168 -0.30 -14.79 30.61
C ASN A 168 0.88 -13.94 30.11
N CYS A 169 1.21 -12.82 30.77
CA CYS A 169 2.46 -12.13 30.46
C CYS A 169 3.69 -12.90 30.94
N PRO A 170 4.87 -12.72 30.31
CA PRO A 170 6.13 -13.28 30.79
C PRO A 170 6.41 -12.90 32.24
N GLN A 171 7.11 -13.78 32.96
CA GLN A 171 7.52 -13.49 34.34
C GLN A 171 8.41 -12.25 34.37
N GLY A 172 8.05 -11.27 35.21
CA GLY A 172 8.76 -10.01 35.34
C GLY A 172 8.28 -8.89 34.41
N ASP A 173 7.35 -9.17 33.50
CA ASP A 173 6.74 -8.17 32.60
C ASP A 173 5.21 -8.23 32.75
N PRO A 174 4.63 -7.66 33.82
CA PRO A 174 3.19 -7.73 34.08
C PRO A 174 2.34 -6.92 33.08
N LEU A 175 2.99 -6.14 32.21
CA LEU A 175 2.37 -5.30 31.20
C LEU A 175 2.53 -5.87 29.78
N CYS A 176 2.96 -7.14 29.63
CA CYS A 176 2.98 -7.85 28.36
C CYS A 176 3.72 -7.07 27.23
N GLY A 177 4.79 -6.36 27.59
CA GLY A 177 5.71 -5.77 26.62
C GLY A 177 5.43 -4.32 26.22
N PHE A 178 4.60 -3.57 26.95
CA PHE A 178 4.53 -2.10 26.78
C PHE A 178 5.92 -1.46 26.99
N LYS A 179 6.34 -0.59 26.07
CA LYS A 179 7.66 0.10 26.13
C LYS A 179 7.54 1.58 25.80
N GLU A 180 8.52 2.36 26.25
CA GLU A 180 8.70 3.74 25.82
C GLU A 180 8.81 3.82 24.29
N GLY A 181 8.19 4.84 23.70
CA GLY A 181 8.14 5.07 22.25
C GLY A 181 7.03 4.31 21.51
N MET A 182 6.33 3.37 22.15
CA MET A 182 5.19 2.70 21.52
C MET A 182 4.04 3.68 21.24
N SER A 183 3.42 3.55 20.07
CA SER A 183 2.18 4.27 19.76
C SER A 183 1.00 3.46 20.29
N LEU A 184 0.29 4.04 21.24
CA LEU A 184 -0.88 3.44 21.86
C LEU A 184 -2.14 4.22 21.51
N MET A 185 -3.25 3.55 21.72
CA MET A 185 -4.58 4.13 21.71
C MET A 185 -5.30 3.75 22.99
N ILE A 186 -6.09 4.68 23.51
CA ILE A 186 -7.03 4.48 24.59
C ILE A 186 -8.45 4.75 24.10
N PHE A 187 -9.40 3.91 24.45
CA PHE A 187 -10.81 4.11 24.09
C PHE A 187 -11.77 3.48 25.08
N ASP A 188 -13.02 3.93 25.07
CA ASP A 188 -14.09 3.41 25.92
C ASP A 188 -15.34 2.99 25.12
N PRO A 189 -16.26 2.21 25.73
CA PRO A 189 -17.50 1.78 25.07
C PRO A 189 -18.48 2.93 24.72
N SER A 190 -18.28 4.13 25.26
CA SER A 190 -19.11 5.31 24.95
C SER A 190 -18.71 5.95 23.61
N GLY A 191 -17.53 5.59 23.10
CA GLY A 191 -16.98 6.04 21.83
C GLY A 191 -15.93 7.14 21.95
N ASN A 192 -15.45 7.41 23.17
CA ASN A 192 -14.31 8.29 23.35
C ASN A 192 -13.03 7.53 23.01
N TRP A 193 -12.10 8.20 22.33
CA TRP A 193 -10.80 7.63 22.02
C TRP A 193 -9.72 8.71 21.87
N ASP A 194 -8.50 8.34 22.23
CA ASP A 194 -7.30 9.16 22.08
C ASP A 194 -6.11 8.30 21.67
N SER A 195 -5.17 8.89 20.94
CA SER A 195 -3.90 8.26 20.57
C SER A 195 -2.74 8.95 21.27
N PHE A 196 -1.75 8.19 21.70
CA PHE A 196 -0.57 8.75 22.36
C PHE A 196 0.67 7.92 22.14
N VAL A 197 1.81 8.49 22.54
CA VAL A 197 3.09 7.81 22.53
C VAL A 197 3.54 7.65 23.98
N VAL A 198 3.93 6.44 24.35
CA VAL A 198 4.42 6.15 25.69
C VAL A 198 5.72 6.89 25.94
N THR A 199 5.79 7.65 27.02
CA THR A 199 7.02 8.34 27.44
C THR A 199 7.75 7.62 28.56
N ASN A 200 7.07 6.75 29.31
CA ASN A 200 7.68 5.90 30.33
C ASN A 200 6.70 4.78 30.73
N VAL A 201 7.23 3.62 31.12
CA VAL A 201 6.46 2.49 31.66
C VAL A 201 7.03 2.12 33.02
N GLN A 202 6.18 2.18 34.06
CA GLN A 202 6.52 1.73 35.41
C GLN A 202 5.88 0.36 35.66
N GLU A 203 6.56 -0.71 35.23
CA GLU A 203 6.02 -2.07 35.27
C GLU A 203 5.61 -2.52 36.68
N SER A 204 6.45 -2.26 37.70
CA SER A 204 6.15 -2.64 39.09
C SER A 204 4.94 -1.90 39.68
N ALA A 205 4.67 -0.67 39.21
CA ALA A 205 3.51 0.13 39.65
C ALA A 205 2.28 -0.10 38.74
N LEU A 206 2.45 -0.76 37.59
CA LEU A 206 1.47 -0.89 36.52
C LEU A 206 1.00 0.48 36.00
N HIS A 207 1.95 1.37 35.77
CA HIS A 207 1.65 2.70 35.26
C HIS A 207 2.27 2.96 33.87
N ILE A 208 1.54 3.68 33.02
CA ILE A 208 1.98 4.11 31.70
C ILE A 208 1.89 5.64 31.62
N GLN A 209 3.02 6.29 31.33
CA GLN A 209 3.08 7.74 31.17
C GLN A 209 2.92 8.15 29.71
N HIS A 210 2.22 9.25 29.52
CA HIS A 210 2.20 10.02 28.29
C HIS A 210 2.50 11.49 28.64
N ARG A 211 3.18 12.22 27.76
CA ARG A 211 3.47 13.65 27.96
C ARG A 211 3.32 14.43 26.66
N GLY A 212 2.73 15.61 26.74
CA GLY A 212 2.58 16.54 25.61
C GLY A 212 1.39 16.25 24.68
N GLN A 213 0.64 15.18 24.93
CA GLN A 213 -0.63 14.87 24.28
C GLN A 213 -1.74 15.03 25.32
N GLN A 214 -2.61 16.03 25.15
CA GLN A 214 -3.79 16.18 26.00
C GLN A 214 -4.90 15.29 25.44
N PHE A 215 -5.36 14.34 26.26
CA PHE A 215 -6.55 13.56 25.92
C PHE A 215 -7.77 14.45 25.87
N GLN A 216 -8.76 14.03 25.10
CA GLN A 216 -10.01 14.76 24.97
C GLN A 216 -10.87 14.61 26.20
N THR A 217 -10.78 13.46 26.86
CA THR A 217 -11.53 13.13 28.06
C THR A 217 -10.64 12.44 29.11
N THR A 218 -11.20 12.23 30.30
CA THR A 218 -10.64 11.31 31.29
C THR A 218 -11.29 9.95 31.13
N TYR A 219 -10.48 8.90 31.24
CA TYR A 219 -10.95 7.53 31.10
C TYR A 219 -11.24 6.89 32.46
N GLN A 220 -12.33 6.12 32.51
CA GLN A 220 -12.78 5.38 33.68
C GLN A 220 -12.22 3.95 33.68
N PRO A 221 -12.27 3.23 34.82
CA PRO A 221 -11.91 1.83 34.88
C PRO A 221 -12.63 1.00 33.81
N GLY A 222 -11.91 0.13 33.14
CA GLY A 222 -12.42 -0.69 32.02
C GLY A 222 -12.22 -0.09 30.63
N ALA A 223 -11.84 1.19 30.51
CA ALA A 223 -11.34 1.73 29.24
C ALA A 223 -10.12 0.93 28.78
N VAL A 224 -10.01 0.71 27.47
CA VAL A 224 -9.04 -0.19 26.86
C VAL A 224 -7.83 0.61 26.38
N VAL A 225 -6.62 0.10 26.63
CA VAL A 225 -5.36 0.66 26.17
C VAL A 225 -4.62 -0.39 25.36
N VAL A 226 -4.30 -0.11 24.10
CA VAL A 226 -3.66 -1.07 23.18
C VAL A 226 -2.60 -0.40 22.33
N GLU A 227 -1.62 -1.17 21.87
CA GLU A 227 -0.80 -0.75 20.74
C GLU A 227 -1.66 -0.56 19.50
N ALA A 228 -1.41 0.51 18.75
CA ALA A 228 -2.16 0.85 17.55
C ALA A 228 -1.23 1.29 16.43
N ASN A 229 -1.44 0.72 15.24
CA ASN A 229 -0.74 1.13 14.02
C ASN A 229 -1.60 2.11 13.23
N TRP A 230 -1.06 3.31 13.03
CA TRP A 230 -1.64 4.33 12.17
C TRP A 230 -1.03 4.25 10.76
N ARG A 231 -1.90 4.11 9.76
CA ARG A 231 -1.52 4.08 8.35
C ARG A 231 -2.20 5.21 7.59
N ASN A 232 -1.44 6.26 7.30
CA ASN A 232 -1.92 7.38 6.49
C ASN A 232 -1.32 7.27 5.10
N TYR A 233 -2.15 7.07 4.08
CA TYR A 233 -1.73 7.09 2.68
C TYR A 233 -2.30 8.30 1.98
N TYR A 234 -1.47 9.01 1.22
CA TYR A 234 -1.93 10.15 0.44
C TYR A 234 -1.12 10.31 -0.85
N TRP A 235 -1.71 11.00 -1.82
CA TRP A 235 -1.03 11.37 -3.05
C TRP A 235 -0.35 12.73 -2.91
N ASP A 236 0.96 12.74 -3.12
CA ASP A 236 1.72 13.96 -3.34
C ASP A 236 1.79 14.23 -4.84
N SER A 237 0.94 15.13 -5.32
CA SER A 237 0.88 15.52 -6.73
C SER A 237 2.06 16.37 -7.18
N THR A 238 2.83 16.95 -6.24
CA THR A 238 4.04 17.72 -6.54
C THR A 238 5.19 16.77 -6.82
N GLN A 239 5.39 15.77 -5.96
CA GLN A 239 6.43 14.77 -6.11
C GLN A 239 6.03 13.58 -6.99
N LEU A 240 4.75 13.49 -7.39
CA LEU A 240 4.18 12.34 -8.12
C LEU A 240 4.32 11.03 -7.34
N GLN A 241 4.01 11.06 -6.04
CA GLN A 241 4.27 9.93 -5.15
C GLN A 241 3.00 9.49 -4.42
N LEU A 242 2.83 8.17 -4.29
CA LEU A 242 2.04 7.62 -3.18
C LEU A 242 2.93 7.67 -1.94
N ARG A 243 2.51 8.37 -0.90
CA ARG A 243 3.26 8.51 0.34
C ARG A 243 2.58 7.79 1.49
N TYR A 244 3.39 7.31 2.43
CA TYR A 244 2.96 6.70 3.67
C TYR A 244 3.46 7.54 4.85
N TYR A 245 2.54 7.92 5.73
CA TYR A 245 2.80 8.59 6.99
C TYR A 245 2.33 7.74 8.18
N ASP A 246 3.19 7.56 9.17
CA ASP A 246 2.92 6.76 10.38
C ASP A 246 2.06 7.45 11.44
N GLY A 247 1.64 8.69 11.21
CA GLY A 247 0.88 9.48 12.18
C GLY A 247 1.74 10.22 13.21
N ILE A 248 3.08 10.04 13.18
CA ILE A 248 4.02 10.63 14.13
C ILE A 248 5.10 11.43 13.38
N VAL A 249 6.10 10.75 12.83
CA VAL A 249 7.29 11.38 12.22
C VAL A 249 7.68 10.78 10.87
N MET A 250 7.43 9.49 10.64
CA MET A 250 7.87 8.82 9.42
C MET A 250 6.91 9.14 8.28
N ASP A 251 7.38 9.92 7.32
CA ASP A 251 6.67 10.29 6.09
C ASP A 251 7.56 9.94 4.89
N VAL A 252 7.25 8.84 4.20
CA VAL A 252 8.13 8.24 3.17
C VAL A 252 7.37 7.91 1.88
N PRO A 253 8.04 7.99 0.71
CA PRO A 253 7.44 7.54 -0.54
C PRO A 253 7.31 6.01 -0.58
N VAL A 254 6.17 5.54 -1.09
CA VAL A 254 5.87 4.12 -1.34
C VAL A 254 6.01 3.80 -2.82
N LEU A 255 5.54 4.69 -3.69
CA LEU A 255 5.59 4.56 -5.14
C LEU A 255 5.91 5.91 -5.78
N ASP A 256 6.73 5.87 -6.82
CA ASP A 256 7.01 7.01 -7.69
C ASP A 256 6.20 6.97 -9.00
N ASN A 257 6.10 8.14 -9.62
CA ASN A 257 5.35 8.41 -10.84
C ASN A 257 3.86 8.00 -10.75
N VAL A 258 3.26 8.28 -9.61
CA VAL A 258 1.81 8.23 -9.40
C VAL A 258 1.18 9.51 -9.90
N VAL A 259 0.29 9.40 -10.88
CA VAL A 259 -0.41 10.53 -11.52
C VAL A 259 -1.89 10.61 -11.19
N GLY A 260 -2.38 9.64 -10.42
CA GLY A 260 -3.73 9.69 -9.86
C GLY A 260 -3.89 8.68 -8.73
N LEU A 261 -4.57 9.10 -7.67
CA LEU A 261 -5.01 8.24 -6.58
C LEU A 261 -6.40 8.68 -6.18
N ARG A 262 -7.30 7.72 -6.01
CA ARG A 262 -8.65 7.97 -5.51
C ARG A 262 -9.13 6.84 -4.63
N PHE A 263 -9.66 7.20 -3.47
CA PHE A 263 -10.41 6.35 -2.56
C PHE A 263 -11.91 6.66 -2.72
N THR A 264 -12.70 5.61 -2.89
CA THR A 264 -14.16 5.67 -2.93
C THR A 264 -14.71 4.75 -1.87
N TYR A 265 -15.65 5.24 -1.06
CA TYR A 265 -16.13 4.56 0.12
C TYR A 265 -17.53 4.00 -0.10
N PHE A 266 -17.75 2.77 0.37
CA PHE A 266 -19.04 2.09 0.31
C PHE A 266 -19.43 1.64 1.71
N GLY A 267 -20.68 1.90 2.10
CA GLY A 267 -21.14 1.64 3.46
C GLY A 267 -22.55 1.08 3.57
N ASP A 268 -22.89 0.68 4.81
CA ASP A 268 -24.24 0.23 5.15
C ASP A 268 -25.20 1.43 5.13
N PRO A 269 -26.29 1.37 4.35
CA PRO A 269 -27.29 2.43 4.36
C PRO A 269 -28.06 2.53 5.68
N ASN A 270 -28.07 1.49 6.52
CA ASN A 270 -28.71 1.55 7.84
C ASN A 270 -27.82 2.28 8.85
N PRO A 271 -28.41 3.00 9.82
CA PRO A 271 -27.67 3.66 10.88
C PRO A 271 -26.72 2.70 11.61
N PRO A 272 -25.51 3.13 11.98
CA PRO A 272 -24.58 2.33 12.76
C PRO A 272 -25.21 1.85 14.07
N THR A 273 -24.92 0.62 14.47
CA THR A 273 -25.44 0.00 15.70
C THR A 273 -24.49 0.13 16.90
N SER A 274 -23.29 0.69 16.71
CA SER A 274 -22.25 0.84 17.75
C SER A 274 -21.31 2.01 17.44
N PRO A 275 -20.64 2.61 18.45
CA PRO A 275 -20.78 2.38 19.90
C PRO A 275 -22.16 2.74 20.43
N LYS A 276 -22.80 1.82 21.17
CA LYS A 276 -24.11 2.05 21.79
C LYS A 276 -23.90 2.36 23.29
N PRO A 277 -24.20 3.58 23.75
CA PRO A 277 -24.02 3.95 25.14
C PRO A 277 -25.10 3.30 26.04
N PRO A 278 -24.89 3.23 27.37
CA PRO A 278 -25.94 2.86 28.31
C PRO A 278 -27.16 3.78 28.21
N ILE A 279 -28.35 3.24 28.47
CA ILE A 279 -29.60 4.02 28.50
C ILE A 279 -29.45 5.20 29.48
N GLY A 280 -29.91 6.38 29.07
CA GLY A 280 -29.75 7.64 29.81
C GLY A 280 -28.48 8.42 29.46
N THR A 281 -27.57 7.84 28.68
CA THR A 281 -26.37 8.50 28.15
C THR A 281 -26.49 8.63 26.64
N GLU A 282 -26.24 9.83 26.10
CA GLU A 282 -26.20 10.03 24.65
C GLU A 282 -24.75 10.00 24.11
N ASN A 283 -24.60 9.71 22.82
CA ASN A 283 -23.35 9.92 22.08
C ASN A 283 -23.63 10.44 20.67
N CYS A 284 -22.62 10.50 19.79
CA CYS A 284 -22.79 10.99 18.42
C CYS A 284 -23.74 10.16 17.55
N LEU A 285 -23.94 8.88 17.88
CA LEU A 285 -24.79 7.97 17.12
C LEU A 285 -26.17 7.75 17.73
N PHE A 286 -26.31 7.87 19.06
CA PHE A 286 -27.53 7.53 19.80
C PHE A 286 -27.98 8.67 20.72
N ASP A 287 -29.29 8.85 20.82
CA ASP A 287 -29.91 9.70 21.85
C ASP A 287 -29.89 9.02 23.23
N ALA A 288 -30.29 9.74 24.28
CA ALA A 288 -30.36 9.20 25.64
C ALA A 288 -31.36 8.04 25.81
N SER A 289 -32.30 7.87 24.86
CA SER A 289 -33.24 6.76 24.82
C SER A 289 -32.67 5.53 24.10
N GLY A 290 -31.48 5.66 23.50
CA GLY A 290 -30.82 4.60 22.73
C GLY A 290 -31.34 4.46 21.29
N ASN A 291 -32.04 5.46 20.76
CA ASN A 291 -32.45 5.49 19.35
C ASN A 291 -31.30 6.01 18.48
N PRO A 292 -31.09 5.45 17.28
CA PRO A 292 -30.10 5.97 16.35
C PRO A 292 -30.48 7.39 15.90
N LYS A 293 -29.52 8.32 15.92
CA LYS A 293 -29.69 9.70 15.49
C LYS A 293 -29.56 9.86 13.97
N LEU A 294 -28.80 8.97 13.32
CA LEU A 294 -28.62 8.96 11.87
C LEU A 294 -29.83 8.36 11.16
N ALA A 295 -30.15 8.88 9.97
CA ALA A 295 -31.21 8.36 9.11
C ALA A 295 -30.74 7.16 8.25
N VAL A 296 -31.68 6.41 7.68
CA VAL A 296 -31.37 5.40 6.65
C VAL A 296 -31.03 6.11 5.33
N LEU A 297 -29.91 5.77 4.71
CA LEU A 297 -29.51 6.32 3.43
C LEU A 297 -30.32 5.69 2.27
N PRO A 298 -30.63 6.46 1.20
CA PRO A 298 -31.33 5.93 0.04
C PRO A 298 -30.56 4.78 -0.62
N ARG A 299 -31.22 3.67 -0.92
CA ARG A 299 -30.62 2.54 -1.63
C ARG A 299 -30.70 2.76 -3.14
N THR A 300 -29.57 2.78 -3.83
CA THR A 300 -29.51 2.92 -5.30
C THR A 300 -29.40 1.56 -6.01
N SER A 301 -28.60 0.62 -5.50
CA SER A 301 -28.61 -0.81 -5.86
C SER A 301 -27.67 -1.61 -4.93
N GLY A 302 -28.04 -2.82 -4.53
CA GLY A 302 -27.20 -3.69 -3.68
C GLY A 302 -27.34 -3.49 -2.16
N SER A 303 -26.49 -4.20 -1.40
CA SER A 303 -26.49 -4.16 0.07
C SER A 303 -25.72 -2.98 0.67
N LEU A 304 -24.72 -2.46 -0.06
CA LEU A 304 -23.93 -1.28 0.30
C LEU A 304 -24.23 -0.14 -0.68
N VAL A 305 -24.18 1.09 -0.18
CA VAL A 305 -24.31 2.31 -0.98
C VAL A 305 -22.94 2.97 -1.12
N GLU A 306 -22.67 3.60 -2.26
CA GLU A 306 -21.54 4.52 -2.38
C GLU A 306 -21.84 5.74 -1.48
N LEU A 307 -20.89 6.08 -0.61
CA LEU A 307 -21.02 7.21 0.29
C LEU A 307 -20.51 8.45 -0.43
N ASP A 308 -21.41 9.40 -0.67
CA ASP A 308 -21.07 10.68 -1.28
C ASP A 308 -20.08 11.43 -0.36
N PRO A 309 -19.02 12.04 -0.91
CA PRO A 309 -18.10 12.86 -0.14
C PRO A 309 -18.77 13.88 0.78
N ALA A 310 -19.90 14.47 0.38
CA ALA A 310 -20.64 15.44 1.17
C ALA A 310 -21.24 14.85 2.45
N ILE A 311 -21.68 13.59 2.42
CA ILE A 311 -22.22 12.88 3.59
C ILE A 311 -21.10 12.57 4.59
N LEU A 312 -19.86 12.37 4.13
CA LEU A 312 -18.74 12.04 5.02
C LEU A 312 -18.14 13.26 5.75
N VAL A 313 -18.72 14.45 5.57
CA VAL A 313 -18.29 15.72 6.20
C VAL A 313 -19.46 16.66 6.55
N ASP A 314 -20.69 16.16 6.57
CA ASP A 314 -21.86 16.99 6.89
C ASP A 314 -21.97 17.28 8.40
N GLY A 315 -21.34 16.44 9.23
CA GLY A 315 -21.34 16.53 10.68
C GLY A 315 -22.71 16.26 11.29
N LEU A 316 -23.64 15.64 10.56
CA LEU A 316 -25.02 15.45 10.98
C LEU A 316 -25.23 14.11 11.70
N PRO A 317 -26.07 14.07 12.75
CA PRO A 317 -26.68 15.22 13.43
C PRO A 317 -25.71 15.91 14.40
N GLN A 318 -24.59 15.28 14.71
CA GLN A 318 -23.49 15.88 15.45
C GLN A 318 -22.17 15.17 15.13
N TRP A 319 -21.08 15.93 15.12
CA TRP A 319 -19.73 15.39 14.99
C TRP A 319 -19.40 14.39 16.10
N CYS A 320 -18.69 13.33 15.76
CA CYS A 320 -18.10 12.38 16.71
C CYS A 320 -16.71 12.84 17.13
N GLY A 321 -16.31 12.50 18.36
CA GLY A 321 -15.01 12.89 18.92
C GLY A 321 -14.88 14.41 19.12
N ALA A 322 -13.66 14.86 19.43
CA ALA A 322 -13.32 16.25 19.59
C ALA A 322 -11.94 16.57 18.99
N GLY A 323 -11.57 17.85 18.94
CA GLY A 323 -10.23 18.29 18.51
C GLY A 323 -9.78 17.68 17.18
N THR A 324 -8.56 17.14 17.14
CA THR A 324 -7.99 16.50 15.94
C THR A 324 -8.62 15.15 15.59
N ASN A 325 -9.24 14.50 16.58
CA ASN A 325 -9.92 13.22 16.42
C ASN A 325 -11.40 13.40 16.14
N GLN A 326 -11.85 14.61 15.81
CA GLN A 326 -13.22 14.84 15.39
C GLN A 326 -13.45 14.26 14.00
N PHE A 327 -14.61 13.62 13.79
CA PHE A 327 -14.96 13.01 12.52
C PHE A 327 -16.48 12.90 12.34
N ASP A 328 -16.88 12.69 11.10
CA ASP A 328 -18.28 12.56 10.72
C ASP A 328 -18.87 11.20 11.15
N PRO A 329 -20.05 11.16 11.78
CA PRO A 329 -20.67 9.90 12.21
C PRO A 329 -20.96 8.92 11.07
N ASP A 330 -21.10 9.36 9.82
CA ASP A 330 -21.31 8.46 8.68
C ASP A 330 -20.06 7.63 8.33
N LEU A 331 -18.87 7.98 8.84
CA LEU A 331 -17.67 7.15 8.70
C LEU A 331 -17.83 5.76 9.34
N TYR A 332 -18.69 5.61 10.34
CA TYR A 332 -19.02 4.30 10.93
C TYR A 332 -19.73 3.37 9.95
N ARG A 333 -20.26 3.87 8.84
CA ARG A 333 -20.92 3.06 7.82
C ARG A 333 -19.96 2.37 6.90
N ILE A 334 -18.72 2.81 6.80
CA ILE A 334 -17.75 2.29 5.82
C ILE A 334 -17.57 0.78 6.02
N ARG A 335 -17.81 0.01 4.96
CA ARG A 335 -17.63 -1.46 4.92
C ARG A 335 -16.67 -1.91 3.84
N LYS A 336 -16.52 -1.10 2.79
CA LYS A 336 -15.68 -1.40 1.64
C LYS A 336 -15.04 -0.12 1.10
N VAL A 337 -13.79 -0.24 0.69
CA VAL A 337 -13.02 0.85 0.07
C VAL A 337 -12.58 0.39 -1.30
N ARG A 338 -12.85 1.20 -2.31
CA ARG A 338 -12.33 1.05 -3.66
C ARG A 338 -11.17 2.00 -3.83
N VAL A 339 -10.07 1.50 -4.34
CA VAL A 339 -8.87 2.27 -4.64
C VAL A 339 -8.71 2.30 -6.16
N THR A 340 -8.55 3.48 -6.73
CA THR A 340 -8.12 3.69 -8.11
C THR A 340 -6.73 4.33 -8.08
N LEU A 341 -5.74 3.64 -8.64
CA LEU A 341 -4.36 4.08 -8.73
C LEU A 341 -3.95 4.18 -10.20
N ARG A 342 -3.42 5.35 -10.59
CA ARG A 342 -2.89 5.60 -11.93
C ARG A 342 -1.40 5.91 -11.86
N THR A 343 -0.61 5.16 -12.60
CA THR A 343 0.85 5.34 -12.67
C THR A 343 1.28 5.58 -14.11
N GLN A 344 2.32 6.38 -14.28
CA GLN A 344 2.92 6.68 -15.58
C GLN A 344 4.32 6.06 -15.71
N ALA A 345 4.82 6.04 -16.93
CA ALA A 345 6.23 5.80 -17.21
C ALA A 345 7.12 6.88 -16.57
N GLY A 346 8.23 6.46 -15.97
CA GLY A 346 9.22 7.34 -15.34
C GLY A 346 10.01 8.14 -16.37
N ASP A 347 10.33 7.55 -17.53
CA ASP A 347 11.04 8.25 -18.60
C ASP A 347 10.09 9.13 -19.44
N PRO A 348 10.26 10.48 -19.45
CA PRO A 348 9.47 11.37 -20.29
C PRO A 348 9.60 11.13 -21.80
N SER A 349 10.69 10.53 -22.27
CA SER A 349 10.90 10.21 -23.68
C SER A 349 10.03 9.04 -24.17
N LEU A 350 9.53 8.23 -23.23
CA LEU A 350 8.62 7.12 -23.50
C LEU A 350 7.14 7.51 -23.33
N ARG A 351 6.85 8.79 -23.06
CA ARG A 351 5.49 9.33 -22.95
C ARG A 351 5.15 10.15 -24.19
N GLY A 352 3.94 9.92 -24.74
CA GLY A 352 3.41 10.65 -25.88
C GLY A 352 2.72 11.96 -25.49
N SER A 353 2.13 12.64 -26.48
CA SER A 353 1.43 13.93 -26.29
C SER A 353 -0.09 13.81 -26.10
N ASP A 354 -0.68 12.64 -26.39
CA ASP A 354 -2.13 12.43 -26.31
C ASP A 354 -2.60 12.31 -24.85
N THR A 355 -3.30 13.34 -24.38
CA THR A 355 -3.76 13.45 -22.98
C THR A 355 -4.76 12.38 -22.57
N ARG A 356 -5.33 11.62 -23.52
CA ARG A 356 -6.19 10.45 -23.21
C ARG A 356 -5.37 9.31 -22.60
N PHE A 357 -4.11 9.16 -23.00
CA PHE A 357 -3.22 8.09 -22.53
C PHE A 357 -2.19 8.57 -21.52
N PHE A 358 -1.86 9.86 -21.52
CA PHE A 358 -0.82 10.45 -20.66
C PHE A 358 -1.39 11.60 -19.84
N ALA A 359 -1.61 11.40 -18.54
CA ALA A 359 -2.04 12.44 -17.61
C ALA A 359 -1.00 13.57 -17.53
N ARG A 360 0.28 13.21 -17.68
CA ARG A 360 1.36 14.16 -17.92
C ARG A 360 2.07 13.78 -19.22
N PRO A 361 1.80 14.50 -20.32
CA PRO A 361 2.47 14.31 -21.59
C PRO A 361 3.99 14.32 -21.48
N GLY A 362 4.63 13.53 -22.35
CA GLY A 362 6.09 13.44 -22.45
C GLY A 362 6.70 14.31 -23.54
N VAL A 363 7.99 14.07 -23.79
CA VAL A 363 8.76 14.66 -24.89
C VAL A 363 9.02 13.65 -26.02
N GLY A 364 8.43 12.46 -25.92
CA GLY A 364 8.62 11.40 -26.91
C GLY A 364 8.09 11.80 -28.28
N SER A 365 8.97 11.82 -29.28
CA SER A 365 8.65 12.04 -30.69
C SER A 365 8.84 10.74 -31.47
N GLY A 366 7.79 9.92 -31.56
CA GLY A 366 7.86 8.60 -32.17
C GLY A 366 6.51 8.05 -32.65
N SER A 367 6.56 6.99 -33.46
CA SER A 367 5.36 6.26 -33.91
C SER A 367 4.74 5.39 -32.81
N VAL A 368 3.48 4.96 -33.00
CA VAL A 368 2.53 4.34 -32.04
C VAL A 368 3.04 3.14 -31.20
N GLY A 369 4.22 2.57 -31.49
CA GLY A 369 4.84 1.47 -30.73
C GLY A 369 5.97 1.87 -29.77
N GLY A 370 6.32 3.16 -29.68
CA GLY A 370 7.44 3.66 -28.88
C GLY A 370 7.08 4.22 -27.50
N PHE A 371 5.80 4.16 -27.11
CA PHE A 371 5.31 4.80 -25.89
C PHE A 371 4.78 3.79 -24.86
N VAL A 372 4.87 4.18 -23.60
CA VAL A 372 4.30 3.47 -22.45
C VAL A 372 3.18 4.33 -21.86
N PRO A 373 1.90 4.07 -22.21
CA PRO A 373 0.77 4.83 -21.69
C PRO A 373 0.67 4.70 -20.17
N ASP A 374 -0.07 5.62 -19.55
CA ASP A 374 -0.42 5.46 -18.15
C ASP A 374 -1.25 4.18 -17.98
N TYR A 375 -1.01 3.51 -16.87
CA TYR A 375 -1.85 2.40 -16.44
C TYR A 375 -2.72 2.89 -15.29
N GLU A 376 -3.99 2.52 -15.34
CA GLU A 376 -4.93 2.68 -14.24
C GLU A 376 -5.35 1.30 -13.76
N LEU A 377 -5.27 1.10 -12.45
CA LEU A 377 -5.74 -0.12 -11.81
C LEU A 377 -6.73 0.25 -10.71
N GLN A 378 -7.79 -0.55 -10.62
CA GLN A 378 -8.83 -0.42 -9.62
C GLN A 378 -8.98 -1.74 -8.88
N PHE A 379 -9.04 -1.68 -7.55
CA PHE A 379 -9.35 -2.82 -6.71
C PHE A 379 -10.24 -2.41 -5.54
N GLU A 380 -10.97 -3.37 -4.99
CA GLU A 380 -11.85 -3.16 -3.85
C GLU A 380 -11.42 -4.04 -2.69
N VAL A 381 -11.44 -3.47 -1.49
CA VAL A 381 -11.15 -4.17 -0.24
C VAL A 381 -12.36 -4.05 0.67
N THR A 382 -12.81 -5.19 1.19
CA THR A 382 -13.84 -5.28 2.24
C THR A 382 -13.15 -5.78 3.50
N PRO A 383 -12.64 -4.88 4.37
CA PRO A 383 -11.90 -5.30 5.54
C PRO A 383 -12.83 -6.07 6.47
N ARG A 384 -12.40 -7.26 6.89
CA ARG A 384 -13.25 -8.16 7.68
C ARG A 384 -13.69 -7.49 8.97
N ASN A 385 -12.79 -6.76 9.62
CA ASN A 385 -13.05 -6.13 10.91
C ASN A 385 -14.16 -5.08 10.85
N LEU A 386 -14.33 -4.37 9.72
CA LEU A 386 -15.43 -3.40 9.57
C LEU A 386 -16.80 -4.07 9.44
N ASN A 387 -16.85 -5.37 9.18
CA ASN A 387 -18.07 -6.14 8.97
C ASN A 387 -18.37 -7.10 10.15
N LEU A 388 -17.48 -7.15 11.14
CA LEU A 388 -17.67 -7.93 12.37
C LEU A 388 -18.45 -7.10 13.38
N VAL A 389 -19.77 -7.02 13.20
CA VAL A 389 -20.66 -6.61 14.28
C VAL A 389 -21.10 -7.91 14.98
N ARG A 390 -20.35 -8.32 16.01
CA ARG A 390 -20.76 -9.41 16.91
C ARG A 390 -21.36 -8.84 18.18
#